data_AF-A0A935R4X2-F1
#
_entry.id   AF-A0A935R4X2-F1
#
_cell.length_a   1.000
_cell.length_b   1.000
_cell.length_c   1.000
_cell.angle_alpha   90.00
_cell.angle_beta   90.00
_cell.angle_gamma   90.00
#
_symmetry.space_group_name_H-M   'P 1'
#
loop_
_entity.id
_entity.type
_entity.pdbx_description
1 polymer ?
#
loop_
_entity_poly.entity_id
_entity_poly.type
_entity_poly.pdbx_seq_one_letter_code
_entity_poly.pdbx_strand_id
1 'polypeptide(L)'
;MFVLFALIALLPGCTPMDATGRFDSSDTARASDDTAGESDTMSSDSGALPPVWYTVGATASLSGGLLTALTVTTTLLPEEPADGPICESLRAPISAVDVPSPDPAIYHWWLVELPADDGACEGDEELPTTILLGLGELHPDISAGLKDDDAQAAAGSLYGAYIATAGVKEDGQAETIYIYGYAGTSADLSGETIPVTAPPAPDGDYTLSPVYVLKLPGDGA
;
A
#
# COMPACT_ATOMS: atom_id res chain seq x y z
N MET A 1 27.88 32.23 -44.28
CA MET A 1 27.02 33.35 -43.88
C MET A 1 26.46 33.02 -42.50
N PHE A 2 26.72 33.93 -41.56
CA PHE A 2 26.33 34.08 -40.14
C PHE A 2 25.63 32.97 -39.33
N VAL A 3 26.20 32.80 -38.13
CA VAL A 3 25.71 32.17 -36.89
C VAL A 3 24.55 32.97 -36.28
N LEU A 4 23.58 32.30 -35.64
CA LEU A 4 22.95 32.85 -34.42
C LEU A 4 22.34 31.76 -33.51
N PHE A 5 22.76 31.79 -32.25
CA PHE A 5 22.22 31.13 -31.06
C PHE A 5 21.30 32.11 -30.30
N ALA A 6 20.25 31.62 -29.61
CA ALA A 6 19.51 32.16 -28.44
C ALA A 6 18.00 31.90 -28.59
N LEU A 7 17.32 31.08 -27.78
CA LEU A 7 16.94 31.20 -26.34
C LEU A 7 15.93 32.34 -26.07
N ILE A 8 14.70 31.99 -25.66
CA ILE A 8 14.00 32.40 -24.41
C ILE A 8 12.49 32.06 -24.49
N ALA A 9 11.99 31.53 -23.37
CA ALA A 9 10.67 31.02 -23.02
C ALA A 9 9.52 32.06 -23.04
N LEU A 10 8.27 31.56 -23.03
CA LEU A 10 7.12 32.15 -22.34
C LEU A 10 6.00 31.09 -22.16
N LEU A 11 5.50 31.00 -20.92
CA LEU A 11 4.57 30.01 -20.36
C LEU A 11 3.12 30.11 -20.91
N PRO A 12 2.31 29.04 -20.83
CA PRO A 12 0.90 29.19 -20.49
C PRO A 12 0.76 29.20 -18.96
N GLY A 13 0.27 30.32 -18.44
CA GLY A 13 0.10 30.57 -17.02
C GLY A 13 -0.92 29.66 -16.35
N CYS A 14 -0.65 29.40 -15.07
CA CYS A 14 -1.62 28.92 -14.09
C CYS A 14 -2.83 29.85 -14.06
N THR A 15 -4.03 29.32 -14.27
CA THR A 15 -5.25 29.88 -13.70
C THR A 15 -5.64 29.00 -12.51
N PRO A 16 -5.59 29.49 -11.26
CA PRO A 16 -6.18 28.77 -10.14
C PRO A 16 -7.70 28.74 -10.31
N MET A 17 -8.27 27.56 -10.21
CA MET A 17 -9.72 27.36 -10.11
C MET A 17 -10.11 27.75 -8.68
N ASP A 18 -10.85 28.86 -8.58
CA ASP A 18 -11.38 29.42 -7.34
C ASP A 18 -12.53 28.54 -6.85
N ALA A 19 -12.37 27.87 -5.71
CA ALA A 19 -13.43 27.15 -5.01
C ALA A 19 -13.58 27.74 -3.60
N THR A 20 -13.81 29.04 -3.52
CA THR A 20 -14.25 29.70 -2.29
C THR A 20 -15.76 29.51 -2.11
N GLY A 21 -16.13 28.32 -1.62
CA GLY A 21 -17.47 28.04 -1.09
C GLY A 21 -17.68 28.79 0.23
N ARG A 22 -18.03 30.08 0.13
CA ARG A 22 -18.48 30.92 1.24
C ARG A 22 -19.88 30.49 1.65
N PHE A 23 -20.02 29.69 2.70
CA PHE A 23 -21.31 29.54 3.37
C PHE A 23 -21.61 30.84 4.11
N ASP A 24 -22.62 31.54 3.58
CA ASP A 24 -23.16 32.76 4.16
C ASP A 24 -23.86 32.42 5.47
N SER A 25 -23.27 32.90 6.56
CA SER A 25 -23.87 32.95 7.87
C SER A 25 -24.89 34.09 7.91
N SER A 26 -26.16 33.79 7.68
CA SER A 26 -27.31 34.34 8.43
C SER A 26 -28.62 34.05 7.69
N ASP A 27 -29.37 33.07 8.17
CA ASP A 27 -30.82 33.28 8.22
C ASP A 27 -31.37 32.75 9.54
N THR A 28 -32.17 33.62 10.14
CA THR A 28 -32.69 33.58 11.49
C THR A 28 -33.98 32.79 11.55
N ALA A 29 -34.06 31.79 12.42
CA ALA A 29 -35.33 31.36 12.99
C ALA A 29 -35.16 31.10 14.48
N ARG A 30 -35.52 32.12 15.27
CA ARG A 30 -35.74 32.00 16.72
C ARG A 30 -37.24 31.95 16.95
N ALA A 31 -37.68 30.89 17.65
CA ALA A 31 -38.77 30.80 18.62
C ALA A 31 -39.59 29.51 18.43
N SER A 32 -39.49 28.56 19.36
CA SER A 32 -40.45 28.46 20.48
C SER A 32 -40.20 27.22 21.33
N ASP A 33 -40.79 27.30 22.51
CA ASP A 33 -40.56 26.62 23.79
C ASP A 33 -40.98 25.14 23.87
N ASP A 34 -40.57 24.54 25.00
CA ASP A 34 -41.15 23.37 25.68
C ASP A 34 -40.96 21.95 25.07
N THR A 35 -40.05 21.16 25.63
CA THR A 35 -40.37 20.12 26.65
C THR A 35 -39.15 19.29 27.01
N ALA A 36 -39.07 18.92 28.29
CA ALA A 36 -38.14 17.95 28.84
C ALA A 36 -38.30 16.58 28.19
N GLY A 37 -37.19 16.03 27.72
CA GLY A 37 -37.00 14.62 27.44
C GLY A 37 -35.51 14.36 27.57
N GLU A 38 -35.13 13.46 28.48
CA GLU A 38 -33.78 12.89 28.51
C GLU A 38 -33.47 12.37 27.11
N SER A 39 -32.64 13.11 26.37
CA SER A 39 -32.11 12.65 25.10
C SER A 39 -30.90 11.78 25.44
N ASP A 40 -31.19 10.53 25.82
CA ASP A 40 -30.29 9.40 25.64
C ASP A 40 -30.10 9.18 24.13
N THR A 41 -29.44 10.15 23.48
CA THR A 41 -28.83 9.92 22.19
C THR A 41 -27.46 9.38 22.51
N MET A 42 -27.44 8.05 22.60
CA MET A 42 -26.33 7.16 22.24
C MET A 42 -25.14 7.97 21.71
N SER A 43 -24.05 7.97 22.47
CA SER A 43 -22.73 8.20 21.89
C SER A 43 -22.71 7.42 20.58
N SER A 44 -22.61 8.11 19.46
CA SER A 44 -22.30 7.47 18.19
C SER A 44 -20.90 6.92 18.37
N ASP A 45 -20.80 5.71 18.96
CA ASP A 45 -19.69 4.82 18.69
C ASP A 45 -19.61 4.80 17.18
N SER A 46 -18.56 5.46 16.70
CA SER A 46 -18.32 5.67 15.29
C SER A 46 -18.11 4.27 14.75
N GLY A 47 -19.15 3.72 14.12
CA GLY A 47 -19.25 2.34 13.68
C GLY A 47 -18.26 2.03 12.57
N ALA A 48 -16.99 1.97 12.92
CA ALA A 48 -15.98 1.33 12.10
C ALA A 48 -16.44 -0.12 11.93
N LEU A 49 -16.72 -0.49 10.68
CA LEU A 49 -16.99 -1.88 10.33
C LEU A 49 -15.79 -2.71 10.81
N PRO A 50 -16.02 -3.93 11.34
CA PRO A 50 -14.91 -4.80 11.73
C PRO A 50 -14.00 -5.02 10.51
N PRO A 51 -12.68 -4.99 10.68
CA PRO A 51 -11.78 -5.26 9.58
C PRO A 51 -12.01 -6.70 9.10
N VAL A 52 -12.01 -6.90 7.78
CA VAL A 52 -12.20 -8.23 7.17
C VAL A 52 -11.02 -8.57 6.27
N TRP A 53 -10.30 -7.56 5.78
CA TRP A 53 -9.21 -7.73 4.84
C TRP A 53 -7.99 -6.92 5.25
N TYR A 54 -6.81 -7.35 4.83
CA TYR A 54 -5.57 -6.60 4.98
C TYR A 54 -4.69 -6.70 3.73
N THR A 55 -3.85 -5.70 3.52
CA THR A 55 -2.76 -5.73 2.54
C THR A 55 -1.43 -5.48 3.22
N VAL A 56 -0.37 -5.91 2.56
CA VAL A 56 1.00 -5.64 2.99
C VAL A 56 1.75 -4.98 1.83
N GLY A 57 2.27 -3.79 2.08
CA GLY A 57 3.21 -3.09 1.22
C GLY A 57 4.55 -2.91 1.92
N ALA A 58 5.53 -2.37 1.22
CA ALA A 58 6.82 -2.04 1.83
C ALA A 58 7.57 -0.95 1.06
N THR A 59 8.54 -0.32 1.73
CA THR A 59 9.61 0.43 1.09
C THR A 59 10.94 -0.24 1.42
N ALA A 60 11.74 -0.53 0.40
CA ALA A 60 12.98 -1.28 0.53
C ALA A 60 14.13 -0.57 -0.20
N SER A 61 15.26 -0.37 0.49
CA SER A 61 16.46 0.24 -0.10
C SER A 61 17.52 -0.82 -0.34
N LEU A 62 17.97 -0.95 -1.59
CA LEU A 62 19.04 -1.87 -1.99
C LEU A 62 20.33 -1.11 -2.27
N SER A 63 21.45 -1.61 -1.73
CA SER A 63 22.80 -1.12 -2.05
C SER A 63 23.80 -2.26 -2.09
N GLY A 64 24.60 -2.35 -3.15
CA GLY A 64 25.47 -3.48 -3.41
C GLY A 64 24.71 -4.81 -3.55
N GLY A 65 23.44 -4.77 -3.98
CA GLY A 65 22.55 -5.93 -4.01
C GLY A 65 22.12 -6.45 -2.64
N LEU A 66 22.33 -5.70 -1.57
CA LEU A 66 21.90 -6.04 -0.21
C LEU A 66 20.79 -5.09 0.27
N LEU A 67 19.87 -5.61 1.08
CA LEU A 67 18.87 -4.81 1.77
C LEU A 67 19.53 -3.96 2.86
N THR A 68 19.39 -2.63 2.74
CA THR A 68 19.99 -1.66 3.66
C THR A 68 18.98 -0.93 4.52
N ALA A 69 17.74 -0.81 4.06
CA ALA A 69 16.61 -0.31 4.84
C ALA A 69 15.32 -1.00 4.38
N LEU A 70 14.39 -1.19 5.31
CA LEU A 70 13.08 -1.77 5.04
C LEU A 70 12.06 -1.14 5.99
N THR A 71 10.91 -0.73 5.46
CA THR A 71 9.70 -0.43 6.24
C THR A 71 8.57 -1.24 5.65
N VAL A 72 7.83 -1.95 6.50
CA VAL A 72 6.64 -2.70 6.09
C VAL A 72 5.41 -1.90 6.46
N THR A 73 4.51 -1.73 5.51
CA THR A 73 3.21 -1.10 5.73
C THR A 73 2.15 -2.19 5.71
N THR A 74 1.30 -2.21 6.73
CA THR A 74 0.13 -3.10 6.78
C THR A 74 -1.11 -2.23 6.83
N THR A 75 -2.03 -2.46 5.91
CA THR A 75 -3.25 -1.66 5.79
C THR A 75 -4.45 -2.57 6.05
N LEU A 76 -5.28 -2.22 7.03
CA LEU A 76 -6.55 -2.91 7.29
C LEU A 76 -7.66 -2.28 6.45
N LEU A 77 -8.50 -3.13 5.88
CA LEU A 77 -9.57 -2.75 4.97
C LEU A 77 -10.91 -3.30 5.48
N PRO A 78 -11.99 -2.52 5.33
CA PRO A 78 -13.35 -2.97 5.63
C PRO A 78 -13.81 -3.99 4.58
N GLU A 79 -14.95 -4.64 4.84
CA GLU A 79 -15.55 -5.62 3.91
C GLU A 79 -15.79 -5.02 2.51
N GLU A 80 -16.18 -3.74 2.43
CA GLU A 80 -16.29 -2.99 1.19
C GLU A 80 -15.06 -2.08 1.00
N PRO A 81 -14.08 -2.42 0.13
CA PRO A 81 -12.83 -1.66 -0.01
C PRO A 81 -13.01 -0.20 -0.46
N ALA A 82 -14.20 0.14 -0.98
CA ALA A 82 -14.54 1.48 -1.44
C ALA A 82 -14.61 2.51 -0.30
N ASP A 83 -14.76 2.06 0.94
CA ASP A 83 -14.84 2.91 2.13
C ASP A 83 -13.46 3.40 2.60
N GLY A 84 -12.39 2.96 1.95
CA GLY A 84 -11.01 3.32 2.30
C GLY A 84 -10.45 2.49 3.46
N PRO A 85 -9.18 2.69 3.83
CA PRO A 85 -8.54 1.93 4.88
C PRO A 85 -9.11 2.27 6.27
N ILE A 86 -9.32 1.23 7.09
CA ILE A 86 -9.69 1.38 8.51
C ILE A 86 -8.51 1.93 9.28
N CYS A 87 -7.32 1.40 9.01
CA CYS A 87 -6.08 1.84 9.63
C CYS A 87 -4.88 1.47 8.74
N GLU A 88 -3.74 2.09 9.03
CA GLU A 88 -2.45 1.75 8.44
C GLU A 88 -1.39 1.73 9.54
N SER A 89 -0.61 0.65 9.61
CA SER A 89 0.50 0.47 10.54
C SER A 89 1.81 0.40 9.77
N LEU A 90 2.78 1.23 10.17
CA LEU A 90 4.12 1.28 9.58
C LEU A 90 5.13 0.68 10.55
N ARG A 91 5.68 -0.47 10.19
CA ARG A 91 6.55 -1.26 11.07
C ARG A 91 7.94 -1.37 10.48
N ALA A 92 8.92 -0.84 11.22
CA ALA A 92 10.32 -1.14 10.97
C ALA A 92 10.60 -2.58 11.43
N PRO A 93 11.21 -3.44 10.59
CA PRO A 93 11.53 -4.81 10.98
C PRO A 93 12.48 -4.89 12.17
N ILE A 94 12.28 -5.90 13.01
CA ILE A 94 13.26 -6.35 14.01
C ILE A 94 14.46 -6.97 13.30
N SER A 95 14.19 -7.78 12.28
CA SER A 95 15.20 -8.43 11.46
C SER A 95 14.70 -8.64 10.04
N ALA A 96 15.64 -8.66 9.08
CA ALA A 96 15.40 -9.04 7.70
C ALA A 96 16.63 -9.80 7.21
N VAL A 97 16.47 -11.07 6.87
CA VAL A 97 17.57 -11.95 6.48
C VAL A 97 17.31 -12.61 5.14
N ASP A 98 18.32 -12.61 4.27
CA ASP A 98 18.26 -13.35 3.01
C ASP A 98 18.09 -14.84 3.27
N VAL A 99 17.14 -15.44 2.56
CA VAL A 99 16.85 -16.87 2.59
C VAL A 99 16.80 -17.42 1.16
N PRO A 100 16.97 -18.73 0.94
CA PRO A 100 16.86 -19.31 -0.39
C PRO A 100 15.51 -19.00 -1.01
N SER A 101 15.54 -18.43 -2.22
CA SER A 101 14.34 -18.14 -2.99
C SER A 101 13.58 -19.42 -3.35
N PRO A 102 12.24 -19.44 -3.25
CA PRO A 102 11.42 -20.59 -3.64
C PRO A 102 11.30 -20.72 -5.17
N ASP A 103 11.55 -19.65 -5.92
CA ASP A 103 11.41 -19.60 -7.38
C ASP A 103 12.56 -18.77 -8.00
N PRO A 104 13.23 -19.24 -9.07
CA PRO A 104 14.29 -18.48 -9.73
C PRO A 104 13.86 -17.11 -10.29
N ALA A 105 12.56 -16.88 -10.54
CA ALA A 105 12.02 -15.59 -10.95
C ALA A 105 12.00 -14.55 -9.81
N ILE A 106 12.19 -14.98 -8.56
CA ILE A 106 12.32 -14.11 -7.38
C ILE A 106 13.81 -13.94 -7.09
N TYR A 107 14.31 -12.73 -7.35
CA TYR A 107 15.73 -12.40 -7.29
C TYR A 107 16.24 -12.17 -5.87
N HIS A 108 15.37 -11.59 -5.04
CA HIS A 108 15.63 -11.35 -3.63
C HIS A 108 14.49 -11.92 -2.80
N TRP A 109 14.83 -12.60 -1.71
CA TRP A 109 13.86 -13.24 -0.82
C TRP A 109 14.32 -13.13 0.62
N TRP A 110 13.57 -12.37 1.42
CA TRP A 110 13.92 -12.06 2.79
C TRP A 110 12.89 -12.64 3.76
N LEU A 111 13.37 -13.29 4.82
CA LEU A 111 12.56 -13.55 6.01
C LEU A 111 12.61 -12.31 6.89
N VAL A 112 11.45 -11.72 7.13
CA VAL A 112 11.28 -10.46 7.84
C VAL A 112 10.51 -10.71 9.13
N GLU A 113 11.14 -10.39 10.26
CA GLU A 113 10.50 -10.38 11.57
C GLU A 113 10.05 -8.95 11.89
N LEU A 114 8.78 -8.79 12.19
CA LEU A 114 8.16 -7.52 12.51
C LEU A 114 7.87 -7.45 14.01
N PRO A 115 7.92 -6.25 14.61
CA PRO A 115 7.38 -6.08 15.95
C PRO A 115 5.90 -6.50 15.97
N ALA A 116 5.46 -6.96 17.15
CA ALA A 116 4.03 -6.98 17.47
C ALA A 116 3.44 -5.58 17.23
N ASP A 117 2.15 -5.53 16.92
CA ASP A 117 1.47 -4.32 16.45
C ASP A 117 1.81 -3.07 17.29
N ASP A 118 1.88 -1.92 16.63
CA ASP A 118 2.26 -0.63 17.23
C ASP A 118 1.10 0.03 18.02
N GLY A 119 -0.04 -0.66 18.10
CA GLY A 119 -1.25 -0.18 18.77
C GLY A 119 -2.03 0.84 17.94
N ALA A 120 -1.60 1.15 16.70
CA ALA A 120 -2.28 2.10 15.84
C ALA A 120 -3.48 1.48 15.11
N CYS A 121 -3.48 0.16 14.97
CA CYS A 121 -4.45 -0.61 14.19
C CYS A 121 -5.36 -1.54 15.04
N GLU A 122 -5.34 -1.42 16.37
CA GLU A 122 -5.99 -2.39 17.27
C GLU A 122 -7.51 -2.56 17.01
N GLY A 123 -7.85 -3.80 16.62
CA GLY A 123 -9.06 -4.54 16.95
C GLY A 123 -8.66 -5.88 17.60
N ASP A 124 -9.52 -6.91 17.52
CA ASP A 124 -9.26 -8.25 18.10
C ASP A 124 -8.27 -9.12 17.29
N GLU A 125 -7.76 -8.65 16.15
CA GLU A 125 -7.05 -9.48 15.17
C GLU A 125 -5.53 -9.26 15.17
N GLU A 126 -4.76 -10.33 15.31
CA GLU A 126 -3.30 -10.29 15.29
C GLU A 126 -2.75 -10.13 13.86
N LEU A 127 -2.15 -8.97 13.58
CA LEU A 127 -1.40 -8.75 12.34
C LEU A 127 -0.18 -9.68 12.25
N PRO A 128 0.26 -10.09 11.04
CA PRO A 128 1.41 -10.96 10.89
C PRO A 128 2.68 -10.30 11.45
N THR A 129 3.38 -11.05 12.30
CA THR A 129 4.67 -10.68 12.89
C THR A 129 5.86 -11.31 12.16
N THR A 130 5.60 -12.23 11.24
CA THR A 130 6.61 -12.86 10.39
C THR A 130 6.09 -12.94 8.97
N ILE A 131 6.83 -12.38 8.03
CA ILE A 131 6.53 -12.45 6.60
C ILE A 131 7.78 -12.81 5.82
N LEU A 132 7.59 -13.38 4.64
CA LEU A 132 8.62 -13.42 3.61
C LEU A 132 8.32 -12.30 2.60
N LEU A 133 9.33 -11.55 2.22
CA LEU A 133 9.23 -10.45 1.26
C LEU A 133 10.17 -10.70 0.08
N GLY A 134 9.72 -10.42 -1.12
CA GLY A 134 10.45 -10.69 -2.34
C GLY A 134 10.32 -9.63 -3.41
N LEU A 135 11.40 -9.53 -4.18
CA LEU A 135 11.50 -8.71 -5.38
C LEU A 135 11.97 -9.59 -6.55
N GLY A 136 11.24 -9.56 -7.66
CA GLY A 136 11.50 -10.44 -8.79
C GLY A 136 10.90 -9.96 -10.10
N GLU A 137 10.81 -10.88 -11.07
CA GLU A 137 10.08 -10.65 -12.32
C GLU A 137 8.62 -10.27 -12.04
N LEU A 138 8.03 -9.39 -12.84
CA LEU A 138 6.61 -9.06 -12.72
C LEU A 138 5.76 -10.22 -13.24
N HIS A 139 4.91 -10.79 -12.38
CA HIS A 139 4.02 -11.88 -12.77
C HIS A 139 2.97 -11.40 -13.78
N PRO A 140 2.65 -12.17 -14.84
CA PRO A 140 1.74 -11.73 -15.90
C PRO A 140 0.32 -11.39 -15.39
N ASP A 141 -0.17 -12.09 -14.37
CA ASP A 141 -1.49 -11.82 -13.78
C ASP A 141 -1.55 -10.46 -13.07
N ILE A 142 -0.42 -9.98 -12.55
CA ILE A 142 -0.32 -8.66 -11.91
C ILE A 142 -0.44 -7.57 -12.98
N SER A 143 0.29 -7.72 -14.08
CA SER A 143 0.22 -6.78 -15.21
C SER A 143 -1.21 -6.64 -15.76
N ALA A 144 -1.95 -7.74 -15.86
CA ALA A 144 -3.36 -7.71 -16.28
C ALA A 144 -4.30 -7.05 -15.26
N GLY A 145 -3.89 -7.00 -13.98
CA GLY A 145 -4.67 -6.47 -12.87
C GLY A 145 -4.36 -5.01 -12.48
N LEU A 146 -3.34 -4.38 -13.07
CA LEU A 146 -3.03 -2.97 -12.85
C LEU A 146 -4.19 -2.12 -13.37
N LYS A 147 -4.90 -1.44 -12.45
CA LYS A 147 -6.04 -0.56 -12.78
C LYS A 147 -5.66 0.91 -12.87
N ASP A 148 -4.45 1.25 -12.43
CA ASP A 148 -3.90 2.59 -12.50
C ASP A 148 -3.30 2.80 -13.90
N ASP A 149 -3.75 3.83 -14.62
CA ASP A 149 -3.35 4.08 -16.01
C ASP A 149 -1.85 4.42 -16.11
N ASP A 150 -1.28 5.09 -15.10
CA ASP A 150 0.14 5.41 -15.04
C ASP A 150 0.95 4.13 -14.76
N ALA A 151 0.49 3.29 -13.84
CA ALA A 151 1.12 1.99 -13.57
C ALA A 151 1.02 1.03 -14.76
N GLN A 152 -0.10 1.04 -15.52
CA GLN A 152 -0.24 0.25 -16.75
C GLN A 152 0.74 0.71 -17.83
N ALA A 153 0.90 2.03 -18.01
CA ALA A 153 1.88 2.57 -18.95
C ALA A 153 3.32 2.23 -18.54
N ALA A 154 3.59 2.21 -17.23
CA ALA A 154 4.87 1.84 -16.64
C ALA A 154 5.06 0.32 -16.45
N ALA A 155 4.07 -0.53 -16.74
CA ALA A 155 4.09 -1.96 -16.40
C ALA A 155 5.31 -2.70 -16.95
N GLY A 156 5.81 -2.27 -18.11
CA GLY A 156 7.03 -2.81 -18.70
C GLY A 156 8.30 -2.53 -17.90
N SER A 157 8.28 -1.61 -16.93
CA SER A 157 9.43 -1.17 -16.14
C SER A 157 9.37 -1.67 -14.69
N LEU A 158 8.24 -2.25 -14.27
CA LEU A 158 7.99 -2.68 -12.90
C LEU A 158 8.53 -4.09 -12.62
N TYR A 159 8.77 -4.35 -11.34
CA TYR A 159 9.11 -5.63 -10.76
C TYR A 159 7.89 -6.27 -10.12
N GLY A 160 7.93 -7.57 -9.88
CA GLY A 160 7.00 -8.25 -8.99
C GLY A 160 7.37 -8.01 -7.53
N ALA A 161 6.38 -7.61 -6.73
CA ALA A 161 6.45 -7.67 -5.28
C ALA A 161 5.77 -8.96 -4.82
N TYR A 162 6.48 -9.75 -4.03
CA TYR A 162 6.01 -11.04 -3.53
C TYR A 162 6.03 -11.02 -2.02
N ILE A 163 4.93 -11.38 -1.38
CA ILE A 163 4.85 -11.52 0.07
C ILE A 163 4.28 -12.89 0.36
N ALA A 164 4.88 -13.62 1.30
CA ALA A 164 4.30 -14.86 1.80
C ALA A 164 4.16 -14.80 3.31
N THR A 165 3.01 -15.23 3.81
CA THR A 165 2.69 -15.23 5.24
C THR A 165 2.01 -16.54 5.64
N ALA A 166 2.04 -16.85 6.93
CA ALA A 166 1.29 -17.97 7.47
C ALA A 166 -0.21 -17.68 7.42
N GLY A 167 -1.00 -18.67 7.03
CA GLY A 167 -2.45 -18.64 7.02
C GLY A 167 -3.04 -19.99 7.38
N VAL A 168 -4.37 -20.06 7.39
CA VAL A 168 -5.12 -21.28 7.72
C VAL A 168 -6.25 -21.45 6.70
N LYS A 169 -6.39 -22.65 6.15
CA LYS A 169 -7.48 -23.04 5.27
C LYS A 169 -8.81 -23.17 6.03
N GLU A 170 -9.92 -23.21 5.30
CA GLU A 170 -11.26 -23.49 5.86
C GLU A 170 -11.33 -24.84 6.63
N ASP A 171 -10.42 -25.78 6.33
CA ASP A 171 -10.32 -27.08 7.03
C ASP A 171 -9.37 -27.08 8.24
N GLY A 172 -8.85 -25.91 8.62
CA GLY A 172 -7.95 -25.73 9.76
C GLY A 172 -6.48 -26.08 9.48
N GLN A 173 -6.10 -26.44 8.26
CA GLN A 173 -4.71 -26.71 7.93
C GLN A 173 -3.92 -25.41 7.70
N ALA A 174 -2.71 -25.36 8.27
CA ALA A 174 -1.77 -24.27 7.99
C ALA A 174 -1.40 -24.25 6.49
N GLU A 175 -1.40 -23.06 5.91
CA GLU A 175 -0.94 -22.83 4.54
C GLU A 175 -0.07 -21.58 4.44
N THR A 176 0.69 -21.50 3.36
CA THR A 176 1.41 -20.27 2.99
C THR A 176 0.54 -19.49 2.04
N ILE A 177 0.14 -18.29 2.47
CA ILE A 177 -0.62 -17.37 1.64
C ILE A 177 0.37 -16.48 0.90
N TYR A 178 0.23 -16.41 -0.43
CA TYR A 178 1.04 -15.52 -1.27
C TYR A 178 0.23 -14.27 -1.64
N ILE A 179 0.78 -13.11 -1.33
CA ILE A 179 0.31 -11.80 -1.76
C ILE A 179 1.22 -11.33 -2.88
N TYR A 180 0.61 -10.86 -3.95
CA TYR A 180 1.34 -10.35 -5.09
C TYR A 180 1.07 -8.85 -5.27
N GLY A 181 2.07 -8.16 -5.79
CA GLY A 181 2.02 -6.75 -6.08
C GLY A 181 3.06 -6.36 -7.12
N TYR A 182 3.23 -5.07 -7.32
CA TYR A 182 4.30 -4.55 -8.16
C TYR A 182 5.28 -3.76 -7.31
N ALA A 183 6.52 -3.66 -7.79
CA ALA A 183 7.54 -2.86 -7.17
C ALA A 183 8.28 -2.02 -8.20
N GLY A 184 8.80 -0.88 -7.76
CA GLY A 184 9.60 -0.02 -8.61
C GLY A 184 10.22 1.11 -7.83
N THR A 185 11.34 1.62 -8.35
CA THR A 185 11.86 2.93 -7.99
C THR A 185 10.96 4.03 -8.56
N SER A 186 11.20 5.28 -8.17
CA SER A 186 10.45 6.43 -8.73
C SER A 186 10.56 6.51 -10.26
N ALA A 187 11.70 6.13 -10.83
CA ALA A 187 11.92 6.11 -12.28
C ALA A 187 11.22 4.92 -12.98
N ASP A 188 11.12 3.77 -12.29
CA ASP A 188 10.35 2.63 -12.80
C ASP A 188 8.86 2.95 -12.83
N LEU A 189 8.35 3.57 -11.76
CA LEU A 189 6.95 3.98 -11.62
C LEU A 189 6.54 5.07 -12.62
N SER A 190 7.49 5.89 -13.10
CA SER A 190 7.23 6.85 -14.19
C SER A 190 7.45 6.27 -15.59
N GLY A 191 7.83 4.99 -15.71
CA GLY A 191 8.10 4.33 -16.99
C GLY A 191 9.35 4.86 -17.71
N GLU A 192 10.26 5.53 -16.99
CA GLU A 192 11.49 6.10 -17.55
C GLU A 192 12.61 5.05 -17.71
N THR A 193 12.46 3.89 -17.09
CA THR A 193 13.44 2.81 -17.12
C THR A 193 13.00 1.67 -18.03
N ILE A 194 13.94 0.76 -18.33
CA ILE A 194 13.68 -0.46 -19.08
C ILE A 194 13.43 -1.64 -18.13
N PRO A 195 12.62 -2.64 -18.55
CA PRO A 195 12.34 -3.84 -17.76
C PRO A 195 13.61 -4.49 -17.24
N VAL A 196 13.65 -4.77 -15.95
CA VAL A 196 14.70 -5.62 -15.38
C VAL A 196 14.22 -7.06 -15.38
N THR A 197 14.86 -7.84 -16.25
CA THR A 197 14.53 -9.23 -16.57
C THR A 197 15.59 -10.22 -16.09
N ALA A 198 16.53 -9.77 -15.25
CA ALA A 198 17.56 -10.62 -14.69
C ALA A 198 18.04 -10.13 -13.32
N PRO A 199 18.50 -11.05 -12.44
CA PRO A 199 19.11 -10.71 -11.17
C PRO A 199 20.56 -10.17 -11.31
N PRO A 200 21.09 -9.47 -10.30
CA PRO A 200 20.36 -8.94 -9.15
C PRO A 200 19.51 -7.73 -9.55
N ALA A 201 18.45 -7.44 -8.79
CA ALA A 201 17.79 -6.15 -8.91
C ALA A 201 18.83 -5.02 -8.65
N PRO A 202 18.84 -3.94 -9.45
CA PRO A 202 19.71 -2.80 -9.26
C PRO A 202 19.57 -2.17 -7.88
N ASP A 203 20.60 -1.45 -7.46
CA ASP A 203 20.52 -0.61 -6.27
C ASP A 203 19.49 0.51 -6.46
N GLY A 204 18.77 0.85 -5.40
CA GLY A 204 17.72 1.86 -5.44
C GLY A 204 16.74 1.76 -4.27
N ASP A 205 15.87 2.76 -4.18
CA ASP A 205 14.76 2.79 -3.23
C ASP A 205 13.49 2.33 -3.94
N TYR A 206 13.00 1.16 -3.55
CA TYR A 206 11.85 0.51 -4.14
C TYR A 206 10.62 0.72 -3.27
N THR A 207 9.51 1.10 -3.93
CA THR A 207 8.18 1.02 -3.35
C THR A 207 7.54 -0.28 -3.80
N LEU A 208 7.09 -1.11 -2.86
CA LEU A 208 6.39 -2.37 -3.08
C LEU A 208 4.90 -2.14 -2.78
N SER A 209 4.10 -2.10 -3.84
CA SER A 209 2.67 -1.81 -3.78
C SER A 209 1.85 -3.08 -3.90
N PRO A 210 0.93 -3.36 -2.96
CA PRO A 210 0.06 -4.52 -3.04
C PRO A 210 -0.96 -4.38 -4.17
N VAL A 211 -1.25 -5.48 -4.86
CA VAL A 211 -2.39 -5.57 -5.81
C VAL A 211 -3.50 -6.44 -5.24
N TYR A 212 -3.15 -7.46 -4.46
CA TYR A 212 -4.12 -8.35 -3.81
C TYR A 212 -4.32 -7.99 -2.33
N VAL A 213 -5.57 -8.16 -1.87
CA VAL A 213 -5.98 -8.08 -0.46
C VAL A 213 -6.15 -9.50 0.09
N LEU A 214 -5.80 -9.71 1.35
CA LEU A 214 -6.00 -10.97 2.06
C LEU A 214 -7.14 -10.86 3.04
N LYS A 215 -7.90 -11.95 3.23
CA LYS A 215 -8.86 -11.99 4.33
C LYS A 215 -8.08 -12.09 5.63
N LEU A 216 -8.50 -11.35 6.64
CA LEU A 216 -8.02 -11.60 7.99
C LEU A 216 -8.41 -13.03 8.38
N PRO A 217 -7.53 -13.76 9.08
CA PRO A 217 -7.89 -15.04 9.65
C PRO A 217 -8.95 -14.75 10.71
N GLY A 218 -10.22 -14.76 10.31
CA GLY A 218 -11.30 -14.45 11.23
C GLY A 218 -11.30 -15.43 12.40
N ASP A 219 -11.89 -15.00 13.52
CA ASP A 219 -12.20 -15.85 14.67
C ASP A 219 -13.18 -16.97 14.24
N GLY A 220 -12.65 -17.99 13.58
CA GLY A 220 -13.36 -19.13 13.03
C GLY A 220 -13.25 -20.32 13.97
N ALA A 221 -14.27 -20.44 14.81
CA ALA A 221 -14.64 -21.59 15.64
C ALA A 221 -14.78 -22.92 14.87
#